data_AF-A0A6A4I3N4-F1
#
_entry.id   AF-A0A6A4I3N4-F1
#
_cell.length_a   1.000
_cell.length_b   1.000
_cell.length_c   1.000
_cell.angle_alpha   90.00
_cell.angle_beta   90.00
_cell.angle_gamma   90.00
#
_symmetry.space_group_name_H-M   'P 1'
#
loop_
_entity.id
_entity.type
_entity.pdbx_description
1 polymer ?
#
loop_
_entity_poly.entity_id
_entity_poly.type
_entity_poly.pdbx_seq_one_letter_code
_entity_poly.pdbx_strand_id
1 'polypeptide(L)'
;MATGFAINTPTGNIVAGQQLEVTWTFDAIDPVEGFGFVLALLSTTDQNNNGIEINYGFQSDGTSTVVTIPSDLPTGQYVFDGLDQGNLGLSFAQTAPFTISGPTLILDTPSGTIVAGQELLVTWEATNGFVADPFELFLIGGSPEVSEFLGTFSTNVQTSAEVTIPSDTPA
;
A
#
# COMPACT_ATOMS: atom_id res chain seq x y z
N MET A 1 9.86 29.01 -5.36
CA MET A 1 10.34 27.92 -4.49
C MET A 1 10.76 28.57 -3.19
N ALA A 2 10.11 28.20 -2.09
CA ALA A 2 10.52 28.57 -0.74
C ALA A 2 11.90 27.95 -0.51
N THR A 3 12.93 28.76 -0.25
CA THR A 3 14.33 28.27 -0.22
C THR A 3 14.72 27.71 1.15
N GLY A 4 13.82 27.77 2.12
CA GLY A 4 14.03 27.34 3.50
C GLY A 4 13.14 26.18 3.96
N PHE A 5 12.16 25.75 3.17
CA PHE A 5 11.28 24.63 3.51
C PHE A 5 11.80 23.31 2.93
N ALA A 6 11.94 22.30 3.79
CA ALA A 6 12.23 20.93 3.36
C ALA A 6 11.43 19.91 4.17
N ILE A 7 10.82 18.95 3.49
CA ILE A 7 10.20 17.77 4.10
C ILE A 7 11.28 16.69 4.21
N ASN A 8 11.44 16.12 5.39
CA ASN A 8 12.39 15.04 5.61
C ASN A 8 11.85 13.74 5.01
N THR A 9 12.71 13.03 4.29
CA THR A 9 12.34 11.74 3.70
C THR A 9 12.17 10.72 4.81
N PRO A 10 11.00 10.05 4.91
CA PRO A 10 10.82 8.94 5.83
C PRO A 10 11.86 7.84 5.62
N THR A 11 12.34 7.26 6.72
CA THR A 11 13.32 6.17 6.68
C THR A 11 12.79 4.92 7.38
N GLY A 12 13.25 3.75 6.97
CA GLY A 12 12.89 2.47 7.58
C GLY A 12 11.91 1.66 6.74
N ASN A 13 11.35 0.60 7.36
CA ASN A 13 10.32 -0.21 6.73
C ASN A 13 8.97 0.50 6.90
N ILE A 14 8.37 0.94 5.79
CA ILE A 14 7.11 1.67 5.77
C ILE A 14 6.04 0.78 5.16
N VAL A 15 5.00 0.50 5.92
CA VAL A 15 3.92 -0.41 5.54
C VAL A 15 2.62 0.37 5.38
N ALA A 16 1.80 0.01 4.40
CA ALA A 16 0.44 0.51 4.26
C ALA A 16 -0.36 0.32 5.57
N GLY A 17 -1.19 1.30 5.94
CA GLY A 17 -1.97 1.27 7.18
C GLY A 17 -1.22 1.69 8.44
N GLN A 18 0.10 1.89 8.37
CA GLN A 18 0.87 2.33 9.54
C GLN A 18 0.67 3.82 9.83
N GLN A 19 0.85 4.20 11.11
CA GLN A 19 1.11 5.59 11.46
C GLN A 19 2.58 5.93 11.22
N LEU A 20 2.82 7.06 10.58
CA LEU A 20 4.14 7.55 10.23
C LEU A 20 4.32 8.98 10.71
N GLU A 21 5.38 9.26 11.46
CA GLU A 21 5.78 10.63 11.74
C GLU A 21 6.49 11.22 10.51
N VAL A 22 5.96 12.32 10.00
CA VAL A 22 6.57 13.13 8.93
C VAL A 22 7.10 14.40 9.56
N THR A 23 8.36 14.71 9.29
CA THR A 23 9.03 15.90 9.84
C THR A 23 9.43 16.85 8.72
N TRP A 24 9.57 18.13 9.05
CA TRP A 24 10.01 19.17 8.12
C TRP A 24 10.86 20.21 8.84
N THR A 25 11.58 21.00 8.06
CA THR A 25 12.44 22.09 8.54
C THR A 25 12.09 23.40 7.83
N PHE A 26 12.29 24.51 8.55
CA PHE A 26 12.15 25.87 8.05
C PHE A 26 13.46 26.63 8.30
N ASP A 27 13.91 27.41 7.31
CA ASP A 27 14.85 28.51 7.53
C ASP A 27 14.07 29.76 7.95
N ALA A 28 14.62 30.53 8.89
CA ALA A 28 14.01 31.71 9.51
C ALA A 28 13.79 32.91 8.55
N ILE A 29 14.09 32.76 7.26
CA ILE A 29 14.02 33.82 6.25
C ILE A 29 12.94 33.54 5.17
N ASP A 30 12.19 32.43 5.30
CA ASP A 30 11.20 32.06 4.29
C ASP A 30 9.89 32.87 4.46
N PRO A 31 9.29 33.44 3.39
CA PRO A 31 8.02 34.20 3.43
C PRO A 31 6.77 33.40 3.87
N VAL A 32 6.94 32.19 4.40
CA VAL A 32 5.86 31.30 4.88
C VAL A 32 5.47 31.60 6.33
N GLU A 33 5.96 32.70 6.94
CA GLU A 33 5.32 33.31 8.10
C GLU A 33 3.91 33.82 7.72
N GLY A 34 2.95 32.91 7.50
CA GLY A 34 1.55 33.24 7.26
C GLY A 34 0.75 32.31 6.34
N PHE A 35 1.36 31.35 5.63
CA PHE A 35 0.65 30.48 4.66
C PHE A 35 0.70 29.02 5.08
N GLY A 36 -0.48 28.36 5.14
CA GLY A 36 -0.59 26.90 5.32
C GLY A 36 0.02 26.13 4.14
N PHE A 37 0.35 24.85 4.34
CA PHE A 37 0.72 23.96 3.24
C PHE A 37 -0.04 22.62 3.33
N VAL A 38 -0.30 21.99 2.20
CA VAL A 38 -0.92 20.66 2.16
C VAL A 38 0.17 19.62 2.01
N LEU A 39 0.13 18.57 2.83
CA LEU A 39 1.02 17.42 2.67
C LEU A 39 0.29 16.38 1.83
N ALA A 40 0.77 16.16 0.61
CA ALA A 40 0.26 15.16 -0.30
C ALA A 40 1.21 13.96 -0.38
N LEU A 41 0.68 12.74 -0.25
CA LEU A 41 1.44 11.52 -0.55
C LEU A 41 1.18 11.12 -2.01
N LEU A 42 2.19 11.11 -2.86
CA LEU A 42 2.04 10.86 -4.29
C LEU A 42 2.80 9.61 -4.73
N SER A 43 2.21 8.81 -5.61
CA SER A 43 2.95 7.74 -6.31
C SER A 43 3.90 8.36 -7.33
N THR A 44 5.12 7.81 -7.44
CA THR A 44 6.06 8.23 -8.50
C THR A 44 5.70 7.66 -9.87
N THR A 45 4.81 6.67 -9.92
CA THR A 45 4.48 5.92 -11.15
C THR A 45 3.09 6.28 -11.68
N ASP A 46 2.15 6.60 -10.80
CA ASP A 46 0.80 7.03 -11.15
C ASP A 46 0.46 8.34 -10.42
N GLN A 47 0.81 9.45 -11.07
CA GLN A 47 0.53 10.79 -10.54
C GLN A 47 -0.96 11.17 -10.64
N ASN A 48 -1.80 10.30 -11.23
CA ASN A 48 -3.23 10.55 -11.44
C ASN A 48 -4.13 9.82 -10.43
N ASN A 49 -3.59 8.91 -9.61
CA ASN A 49 -4.34 8.19 -8.58
C ASN A 49 -4.11 8.77 -7.19
N ASN A 50 -5.14 9.46 -6.69
CA ASN A 50 -5.56 9.57 -5.29
C ASN A 50 -4.42 9.54 -4.26
N GLY A 51 -3.53 10.52 -4.33
CA GLY A 51 -2.66 10.78 -3.20
C GLY A 51 -3.50 11.05 -1.96
N ILE A 52 -3.05 10.57 -0.79
CA ILE A 52 -3.64 11.10 0.43
C ILE A 52 -3.36 12.60 0.43
N GLU A 53 -4.41 13.40 0.36
CA GLU A 53 -4.36 14.82 0.66
C GLU A 53 -4.71 14.97 2.14
N ILE A 54 -3.69 15.13 3.00
CA ILE A 54 -3.95 15.64 4.35
C ILE A 54 -3.67 17.13 4.33
N ASN A 55 -4.75 17.90 4.42
CA ASN A 55 -4.69 19.34 4.61
C ASN A 55 -4.16 19.64 6.01
N TYR A 56 -2.90 20.09 6.11
CA TYR A 56 -2.33 20.59 7.34
C TYR A 56 -2.34 22.12 7.36
N GLY A 57 -3.21 22.72 8.18
CA GLY A 57 -3.01 24.12 8.56
C GLY A 57 -1.71 24.23 9.37
N PHE A 58 -0.86 25.20 9.05
CA PHE A 58 0.39 25.43 9.79
C PHE A 58 0.11 25.55 11.30
N GLN A 59 0.94 24.91 12.13
CA GLN A 59 1.15 25.35 13.50
C GLN A 59 2.57 25.92 13.57
N SER A 60 2.69 27.17 14.03
CA SER A 60 3.91 27.97 14.06
C SER A 60 5.03 27.41 14.95
N ASP A 61 4.82 26.26 15.58
CA ASP A 61 5.70 25.59 16.53
C ASP A 61 5.95 24.10 16.20
N GLY A 62 5.29 23.55 15.19
CA GLY A 62 5.39 22.14 14.81
C GLY A 62 6.43 21.89 13.71
N THR A 63 7.37 20.99 13.96
CA THR A 63 8.32 20.45 12.94
C THR A 63 7.96 19.03 12.51
N SER A 64 6.83 18.50 12.98
CA SER A 64 6.36 17.16 12.61
C SER A 64 4.84 17.00 12.72
N THR A 65 4.34 15.95 12.09
CA THR A 65 2.97 15.44 12.26
C THR A 65 2.95 13.93 12.09
N VAL A 66 1.95 13.28 12.69
CA VAL A 66 1.70 11.85 12.46
C VAL A 66 0.61 11.72 11.42
N VAL A 67 0.92 11.04 10.31
CA VAL A 67 -0.02 10.68 9.25
C VAL A 67 -0.36 9.19 9.35
N THR A 68 -1.58 8.82 8.97
CA THR A 68 -1.93 7.42 8.73
C THR A 68 -1.77 7.13 7.25
N ILE A 69 -0.88 6.21 6.90
CA ILE A 69 -0.75 5.71 5.52
C ILE A 69 -2.00 4.87 5.20
N PRO A 70 -2.61 4.96 4.00
CA PRO A 70 -3.78 4.17 3.65
C PRO A 70 -3.39 2.70 3.66
N SER A 71 -4.29 1.85 4.15
CA SER A 71 -4.06 0.41 4.23
C SER A 71 -4.07 -0.29 2.88
N ASP A 72 -4.63 0.35 1.85
CA ASP A 72 -4.82 -0.21 0.52
C ASP A 72 -3.78 0.26 -0.52
N LEU A 73 -2.79 1.06 -0.10
CA LEU A 73 -1.74 1.47 -1.03
C LEU A 73 -0.97 0.25 -1.55
N PRO A 74 -0.79 0.11 -2.88
CA PRO A 74 0.03 -0.95 -3.43
C PRO A 74 1.49 -0.77 -3.05
N THR A 75 2.24 -1.87 -3.12
CA THR A 75 3.70 -1.80 -3.00
C THR A 75 4.28 -0.91 -4.11
N GLY A 76 5.05 0.11 -3.74
CA GLY A 76 5.56 1.07 -4.71
C GLY A 76 6.47 2.15 -4.14
N GLN A 77 6.93 3.04 -5.02
CA GLN A 77 7.68 4.25 -4.68
C GLN A 77 6.74 5.44 -4.55
N TYR A 78 6.94 6.23 -3.49
CA TYR A 78 6.12 7.37 -3.12
C TYR A 78 6.97 8.55 -2.70
N VAL A 79 6.39 9.75 -2.76
CA VAL A 79 6.98 10.99 -2.25
C VAL A 79 5.94 11.73 -1.41
N PHE A 80 6.42 12.47 -0.41
CA PHE A 80 5.62 13.53 0.18
C PHE A 80 5.91 14.84 -0.53
N ASP A 81 4.84 15.54 -0.92
CA ASP A 81 4.89 16.85 -1.54
C ASP A 81 4.19 17.87 -0.66
N GLY A 82 4.85 19.00 -0.40
CA GLY A 82 4.31 20.11 0.35
C GLY A 82 3.81 21.18 -0.60
N LEU A 83 2.50 21.24 -0.77
CA LEU A 83 1.83 22.12 -1.73
C LEU A 83 1.31 23.40 -1.05
N ASP A 84 1.22 24.49 -1.81
CA ASP A 84 0.59 25.73 -1.34
C ASP A 84 -0.91 25.50 -1.07
N GLN A 85 -1.36 25.77 0.16
CA GLN A 85 -2.77 25.65 0.53
C GLN A 85 -3.67 26.59 -0.29
N GLY A 86 -3.17 27.74 -0.73
CA GLY A 86 -3.89 28.68 -1.58
C GLY A 86 -3.88 28.32 -3.07
N ASN A 87 -2.97 27.44 -3.49
CA ASN A 87 -2.83 26.99 -4.88
C ASN A 87 -2.14 25.61 -4.93
N LEU A 88 -2.93 24.54 -4.87
CA LEU A 88 -2.44 23.15 -4.83
C LEU A 88 -1.58 22.73 -6.04
N GLY A 89 -1.47 23.55 -7.09
CA GLY A 89 -0.55 23.33 -8.21
C GLY A 89 0.88 23.83 -7.96
N LEU A 90 1.15 24.50 -6.83
CA LEU A 90 2.48 25.00 -6.48
C LEU A 90 3.11 24.15 -5.38
N SER A 91 4.14 23.38 -5.75
CA SER A 91 4.99 22.64 -4.80
C SER A 91 6.06 23.55 -4.20
N PHE A 92 6.20 23.47 -2.87
CA PHE A 92 7.26 24.13 -2.11
C PHE A 92 8.45 23.22 -1.86
N ALA A 93 8.20 21.96 -1.51
CA ALA A 93 9.23 20.96 -1.27
C ALA A 93 8.68 19.57 -1.51
N GLN A 94 9.57 18.65 -1.88
CA GLN A 94 9.27 17.24 -2.06
C GLN A 94 10.36 16.41 -1.42
N THR A 95 10.00 15.28 -0.81
CA THR A 95 10.98 14.31 -0.30
C THR A 95 11.71 13.62 -1.45
N ALA A 96 12.82 12.93 -1.16
CA ALA A 96 13.28 11.87 -2.05
C ALA A 96 12.22 10.74 -2.09
N PRO A 97 12.16 9.95 -3.18
CA PRO A 97 11.31 8.77 -3.22
C PRO A 97 11.63 7.79 -2.10
N PHE A 98 10.59 7.24 -1.48
CA PHE A 98 10.69 6.17 -0.49
C PHE A 98 9.71 5.03 -0.83
N THR A 99 10.00 3.84 -0.30
CA THR A 99 9.20 2.64 -0.59
C THR A 99 8.11 2.47 0.45
N ILE A 100 6.88 2.18 0.01
CA ILE A 100 5.82 1.67 0.87
C ILE A 100 5.57 0.22 0.47
N SER A 101 5.58 -0.69 1.44
CA SER A 101 5.12 -2.06 1.28
C SER A 101 3.61 -2.12 1.47
N GLY A 102 2.92 -2.45 0.39
CA GLY A 102 1.46 -2.61 0.40
C GLY A 102 1.01 -3.96 0.94
N PRO A 103 -0.31 -4.18 1.00
CA PRO A 103 -0.92 -5.48 1.25
C PRO A 103 -0.36 -6.54 0.30
N THR A 104 -0.05 -7.72 0.82
CA THR A 104 0.42 -8.84 -0.01
C THR A 104 -0.26 -10.13 0.43
N LEU A 105 -0.62 -10.94 -0.56
CA LEU A 105 -1.07 -12.32 -0.38
C LEU A 105 -0.10 -13.22 -1.15
N ILE A 106 0.58 -14.12 -0.45
CA ILE A 106 1.44 -15.13 -1.04
C ILE A 106 0.73 -16.46 -0.93
N LEU A 107 0.53 -17.13 -2.07
CA LEU A 107 0.00 -18.48 -2.11
C LEU A 107 1.16 -19.49 -2.15
N ASP A 108 1.12 -20.48 -1.28
CA ASP A 108 2.03 -21.63 -1.31
C ASP A 108 1.21 -22.89 -1.61
N THR A 109 1.41 -23.41 -2.83
CA THR A 109 0.78 -24.63 -3.31
C THR A 109 1.80 -25.75 -3.40
N PRO A 110 1.40 -27.01 -3.10
CA PRO A 110 2.27 -28.16 -3.27
C PRO A 110 2.79 -28.24 -4.72
N SER A 111 4.10 -28.37 -4.89
CA SER A 111 4.70 -28.57 -6.20
C SER A 111 4.66 -30.05 -6.60
N GLY A 112 4.38 -30.33 -7.88
CA GLY A 112 4.40 -31.69 -8.43
C GLY A 112 3.18 -32.02 -9.28
N THR A 113 3.07 -33.30 -9.66
CA THR A 113 1.89 -33.82 -10.36
C THR A 113 0.72 -33.92 -9.39
N ILE A 114 -0.32 -33.14 -9.66
CA ILE A 114 -1.60 -33.20 -8.95
C ILE A 114 -2.45 -34.28 -9.62
N VAL A 115 -3.02 -35.19 -8.81
CA VAL A 115 -3.87 -36.28 -9.31
C VAL A 115 -5.33 -35.98 -8.97
N ALA A 116 -6.24 -36.25 -9.91
CA ALA A 116 -7.68 -36.15 -9.67
C ALA A 116 -8.11 -37.01 -8.45
N GLY A 117 -8.97 -36.46 -7.58
CA GLY A 117 -9.39 -37.11 -6.34
C GLY A 117 -8.42 -36.96 -5.15
N GLN A 118 -7.26 -36.29 -5.33
CA GLN A 118 -6.32 -36.03 -4.25
C GLN A 118 -6.78 -34.88 -3.34
N GLU A 119 -6.49 -34.96 -2.05
CA GLU A 119 -6.55 -33.79 -1.16
C GLU A 119 -5.23 -33.02 -1.19
N LEU A 120 -5.32 -31.72 -1.46
CA LEU A 120 -4.20 -30.79 -1.44
C LEU A 120 -4.36 -29.83 -0.27
N LEU A 121 -3.30 -29.68 0.52
CA LEU A 121 -3.20 -28.58 1.46
C LEU A 121 -2.69 -27.36 0.70
N VAL A 122 -3.52 -26.33 0.59
CA VAL A 122 -3.10 -25.01 0.11
C VAL A 122 -2.91 -24.11 1.31
N THR A 123 -1.76 -23.44 1.37
CA THR A 123 -1.47 -22.48 2.41
C THR A 123 -1.27 -21.10 1.80
N TRP A 124 -1.53 -20.07 2.58
CA TRP A 124 -1.28 -18.70 2.15
C TRP A 124 -0.85 -17.85 3.33
N GLU A 125 -0.02 -16.85 3.02
CA GLU A 125 0.43 -15.85 3.97
C GLU A 125 -0.06 -14.48 3.51
N ALA A 126 -0.83 -13.82 4.37
CA ALA A 126 -1.26 -12.44 4.16
C ALA A 126 -0.44 -11.52 5.07
N THR A 127 0.23 -10.53 4.50
CA THR A 127 1.06 -9.57 5.24
C THR A 127 0.58 -8.13 5.03
N ASN A 128 1.09 -7.21 5.85
CA ASN A 128 0.89 -5.76 5.68
C ASN A 128 -0.58 -5.32 5.70
N GLY A 129 -1.39 -5.92 6.58
CA GLY A 129 -2.79 -5.54 6.73
C GLY A 129 -3.63 -5.89 5.51
N PHE A 130 -3.29 -6.96 4.76
CA PHE A 130 -4.11 -7.49 3.69
C PHE A 130 -5.52 -7.85 4.19
N VAL A 131 -6.45 -6.93 3.94
CA VAL A 131 -7.89 -7.12 4.11
C VAL A 131 -8.43 -7.37 2.71
N ALA A 132 -8.68 -8.63 2.39
CA ALA A 132 -9.52 -8.93 1.25
C ALA A 132 -10.98 -8.96 1.73
N ASP A 133 -11.87 -8.38 0.93
CA ASP A 133 -13.21 -8.96 0.86
C ASP A 133 -13.06 -10.45 0.55
N PRO A 134 -13.96 -11.31 1.05
CA PRO A 134 -13.83 -12.76 0.98
C PRO A 134 -13.24 -13.21 -0.39
N PHE A 135 -12.00 -13.74 -0.41
CA PHE A 135 -11.31 -14.01 -1.67
C PHE A 135 -11.56 -15.42 -2.13
N GLU A 136 -11.65 -15.59 -3.45
CA GLU A 136 -11.96 -16.87 -4.08
C GLU A 136 -10.66 -17.54 -4.53
N LEU A 137 -10.49 -18.81 -4.14
CA LEU A 137 -9.40 -19.63 -4.68
C LEU A 137 -9.93 -20.47 -5.84
N PHE A 138 -9.25 -20.39 -6.97
CA PHE A 138 -9.53 -21.21 -8.14
C PHE A 138 -8.36 -22.14 -8.43
N LEU A 139 -8.66 -23.40 -8.71
CA LEU A 139 -7.72 -24.30 -9.36
C LEU A 139 -7.92 -24.20 -10.87
N ILE A 140 -6.92 -23.69 -11.59
CA ILE A 140 -6.97 -23.56 -13.04
C ILE A 140 -6.11 -24.67 -13.66
N GLY A 141 -6.78 -25.71 -14.19
CA GLY A 141 -6.16 -26.80 -14.96
C GLY A 141 -6.02 -26.46 -16.45
N GLY A 142 -5.05 -27.07 -17.12
CA GLY A 142 -4.72 -26.84 -18.54
C GLY A 142 -5.87 -27.05 -19.53
N SER A 143 -5.61 -26.83 -20.83
CA SER A 143 -6.63 -26.73 -21.88
C SER A 143 -7.41 -28.04 -22.14
N PRO A 144 -8.77 -28.01 -22.19
CA PRO A 144 -9.61 -26.84 -21.98
C PRO A 144 -9.62 -26.43 -20.50
N GLU A 145 -9.50 -25.12 -20.22
CA GLU A 145 -9.45 -24.61 -18.84
C GLU A 145 -10.58 -25.20 -18.00
N VAL A 146 -10.23 -26.03 -17.04
CA VAL A 146 -11.14 -26.44 -15.98
C VAL A 146 -10.77 -25.61 -14.77
N SER A 147 -11.60 -24.60 -14.51
CA SER A 147 -11.54 -23.81 -13.28
C SER A 147 -12.55 -24.36 -12.30
N GLU A 148 -12.09 -24.80 -11.13
CA GLU A 148 -12.98 -25.12 -10.02
C GLU A 148 -12.83 -24.09 -8.89
N PHE A 149 -13.96 -23.62 -8.38
CA PHE A 149 -14.05 -22.75 -7.23
C PHE A 149 -13.87 -23.57 -5.94
N LEU A 150 -12.82 -23.24 -5.18
CA LEU A 150 -12.39 -24.02 -4.01
C LEU A 150 -12.95 -23.45 -2.69
N GLY A 151 -13.44 -22.21 -2.70
CA GLY A 151 -14.05 -21.59 -1.53
C GLY A 151 -13.75 -20.10 -1.42
N THR A 152 -14.45 -19.49 -0.47
CA THR A 152 -14.28 -18.08 -0.11
C THR A 152 -13.58 -17.97 1.24
N PHE A 153 -12.47 -17.23 1.31
CA PHE A 153 -11.63 -17.15 2.51
C PHE A 153 -11.55 -15.73 3.06
N SER A 154 -11.59 -15.60 4.38
CA SER A 154 -11.34 -14.32 5.08
C SER A 154 -9.92 -14.33 5.66
N THR A 155 -9.17 -13.27 5.41
CA THR A 155 -7.71 -13.21 5.61
C THR A 155 -7.31 -13.10 7.08
N ASN A 156 -8.27 -12.82 7.97
CA ASN A 156 -8.03 -12.51 9.37
C ASN A 156 -7.94 -13.77 10.26
N VAL A 157 -8.37 -14.94 9.77
CA VAL A 157 -8.56 -16.15 10.61
C VAL A 157 -8.00 -17.42 10.00
N GLN A 158 -7.85 -17.48 8.67
CA GLN A 158 -7.47 -18.71 7.98
C GLN A 158 -6.20 -18.50 7.16
N THR A 159 -5.19 -19.34 7.40
CA THR A 159 -3.89 -19.35 6.68
C THR A 159 -3.72 -20.60 5.81
N SER A 160 -4.72 -21.48 5.78
CA SER A 160 -4.70 -22.72 5.02
C SER A 160 -6.09 -23.30 4.81
N ALA A 161 -6.25 -24.07 3.72
CA ALA A 161 -7.41 -24.92 3.48
C ALA A 161 -6.98 -26.25 2.85
N GLU A 162 -7.65 -27.33 3.25
CA GLU A 162 -7.62 -28.60 2.53
C GLU A 162 -8.62 -28.53 1.38
N VAL A 163 -8.16 -28.94 0.20
CA VAL A 163 -8.92 -28.87 -1.04
C VAL A 163 -8.92 -30.24 -1.68
N THR A 164 -10.10 -30.81 -1.92
CA THR A 164 -10.23 -32.05 -2.68
C THR A 164 -10.28 -31.73 -4.18
N ILE A 165 -9.36 -32.30 -4.96
CA ILE A 165 -9.41 -32.21 -6.42
C ILE A 165 -10.54 -33.10 -6.94
N PRO A 166 -11.42 -32.61 -7.82
CA PRO A 166 -12.49 -33.41 -8.38
C PRO A 166 -11.93 -34.63 -9.09
N SER A 167 -12.63 -35.75 -8.96
CA SER A 167 -12.27 -36.99 -9.65
C SER A 167 -12.45 -36.90 -11.17
N ASP A 168 -13.17 -35.88 -11.64
CA ASP A 168 -13.55 -35.60 -13.03
C ASP A 168 -12.73 -34.47 -13.67
N THR A 169 -11.70 -33.96 -12.98
CA THR A 169 -10.73 -33.03 -13.60
C THR A 169 -9.99 -33.76 -14.74
N PRO A 170 -10.04 -33.26 -15.98
CA PRO A 170 -9.31 -33.84 -17.10
C PRO A 170 -7.80 -33.83 -16.85
N ALA A 171 -7.13 -34.93 -17.24
CA ALA A 171 -5.67 -35.07 -17.17
C ALA A 171 -4.94 -34.23 -18.22
#